data_AF-A0A955MEP8-F1
#
_entry.id   AF-A0A955MEP8-F1
#
_cell.length_a   1.000
_cell.length_b   1.000
_cell.length_c   1.000
_cell.angle_alpha   90.00
_cell.angle_beta   90.00
_cell.angle_gamma   90.00
#
_symmetry.space_group_name_H-M   'P 1'
#
loop_
_entity.id
_entity.type
_entity.pdbx_description
1 polymer ?
#
loop_
_entity_poly.entity_id
_entity_poly.type
_entity_poly.pdbx_seq_one_letter_code
_entity_poly.pdbx_strand_id
1 'polypeptide(L)'
;MRKLIGLVLMMLVLYIPGASAQEDMENLRYAYGSIVKVTANEISISEYNYETDQEVVSVYVLNEESVLEDMESVNEITVGEEVEIMYEEKGSEKIIVMLSKASDLDDDALEYNVDGVEEDMQEEVREITVE
;
A
#
# COMPACT_ATOMS: atom_id res chain seq x y z
N MET A 1 -61.26 -38.32 -7.96
CA MET A 1 -60.10 -38.47 -8.87
C MET A 1 -58.82 -38.37 -8.03
N ARG A 2 -58.03 -39.45 -8.06
CA ARG A 2 -56.58 -39.65 -7.81
C ARG A 2 -55.81 -38.76 -6.80
N LYS A 3 -55.32 -39.43 -5.75
CA LYS A 3 -54.12 -39.10 -4.93
C LYS A 3 -52.84 -39.39 -5.75
N LEU A 4 -51.76 -38.61 -5.61
CA LEU A 4 -50.34 -38.97 -5.83
C LEU A 4 -49.49 -37.73 -5.50
N ILE A 5 -48.77 -37.66 -4.37
CA ILE A 5 -47.39 -38.14 -4.14
C ILE A 5 -46.40 -37.48 -5.12
N GLY A 6 -45.53 -36.63 -4.59
CA GLY A 6 -44.46 -35.97 -5.33
C GLY A 6 -43.41 -35.38 -4.40
N LEU A 7 -42.87 -36.24 -3.53
CA LEU A 7 -41.70 -36.01 -2.68
C LEU A 7 -40.49 -35.70 -3.58
N VAL A 8 -40.16 -34.42 -3.77
CA VAL A 8 -38.89 -34.00 -4.37
C VAL A 8 -38.05 -33.37 -3.27
N LEU A 9 -37.52 -34.27 -2.44
CA LEU A 9 -36.43 -34.04 -1.52
C LEU A 9 -35.14 -33.88 -2.37
N MET A 10 -35.02 -32.76 -3.07
CA MET A 10 -33.83 -32.45 -3.86
C MET A 10 -32.76 -31.93 -2.91
N MET A 11 -31.90 -32.86 -2.49
CA MET A 11 -30.59 -32.65 -1.90
C MET A 11 -29.93 -31.39 -2.47
N LEU A 12 -30.03 -30.28 -1.73
CA LEU A 12 -29.15 -29.14 -1.90
C LEU A 12 -27.82 -29.54 -1.23
N VAL A 13 -26.96 -30.20 -2.01
CA VAL A 13 -25.56 -30.42 -1.66
C VAL A 13 -24.93 -29.04 -1.54
N LEU A 14 -24.80 -28.55 -0.31
CA LEU A 14 -24.01 -27.37 0.01
C LEU A 14 -22.55 -27.70 -0.31
N TYR A 15 -22.16 -27.38 -1.54
CA TYR A 15 -20.77 -27.30 -1.95
C TYR A 15 -20.17 -26.13 -1.16
N ILE A 16 -19.41 -26.45 -0.11
CA ILE A 16 -18.55 -25.49 0.58
C ILE A 16 -17.22 -25.55 -0.16
N PRO A 17 -16.92 -24.64 -1.10
CA PRO A 17 -15.56 -24.47 -1.54
C PRO A 17 -14.76 -24.00 -0.32
N GLY A 18 -13.87 -24.87 0.18
CA GLY A 18 -12.82 -24.45 1.10
C GLY A 18 -11.92 -23.48 0.37
N ALA A 19 -12.03 -22.20 0.68
CA ALA A 19 -11.11 -21.18 0.21
C ALA A 19 -9.77 -21.39 0.94
N SER A 20 -8.76 -21.80 0.18
CA SER A 20 -7.38 -21.80 0.63
C SER A 20 -6.95 -20.35 0.84
N ALA A 21 -6.80 -19.93 2.09
CA ALA A 21 -6.15 -18.68 2.47
C ALA A 21 -4.63 -18.84 2.29
N GLN A 22 -4.17 -18.73 1.06
CA GLN A 22 -2.78 -18.40 0.76
C GLN A 22 -2.84 -16.96 0.25
N GLU A 23 -2.81 -15.99 1.17
CA GLU A 23 -2.82 -14.58 0.80
C GLU A 23 -1.46 -14.20 0.23
N ASP A 24 -1.48 -13.90 -1.06
CA ASP A 24 -0.36 -13.48 -1.88
C ASP A 24 0.15 -12.10 -1.42
N MET A 25 1.31 -12.07 -0.77
CA MET A 25 2.07 -10.82 -0.53
C MET A 25 2.50 -10.12 -1.84
N GLU A 26 2.23 -10.71 -3.01
CA GLU A 26 2.59 -10.16 -4.33
C GLU A 26 1.69 -8.99 -4.79
N ASN A 27 0.59 -8.70 -4.09
CA ASN A 27 -0.40 -7.69 -4.52
C ASN A 27 -0.43 -6.42 -3.66
N LEU A 28 0.55 -6.21 -2.77
CA LEU A 28 0.64 -4.98 -1.99
C LEU A 28 1.02 -3.80 -2.88
N ARG A 29 0.26 -2.72 -2.77
CA ARG A 29 0.45 -1.44 -3.43
C ARG A 29 0.76 -0.36 -2.42
N TYR A 30 1.39 0.70 -2.88
CA TYR A 30 1.76 1.86 -2.08
C TYR A 30 1.02 3.10 -2.58
N ALA A 31 0.60 3.94 -1.64
CA ALA A 31 0.07 5.27 -1.90
C ALA A 31 0.64 6.26 -0.87
N TYR A 32 0.80 7.50 -1.31
CA TYR A 32 1.24 8.63 -0.49
C TYR A 32 0.38 9.84 -0.83
N GLY A 33 -0.02 10.59 0.18
CA GLY A 33 -0.81 11.78 -0.02
C GLY A 33 -1.26 12.45 1.27
N SER A 34 -2.02 13.53 1.11
CA SER A 34 -2.55 14.31 2.23
C SER A 34 -3.98 13.92 2.58
N ILE A 35 -4.30 13.85 3.86
CA ILE A 35 -5.60 13.43 4.37
C ILE A 35 -6.67 14.48 4.04
N VAL A 36 -7.73 14.05 3.37
CA VAL A 36 -8.90 14.88 3.03
C VAL A 36 -10.08 14.56 3.94
N LYS A 37 -10.18 13.30 4.39
CA LYS A 37 -11.27 12.82 5.26
C LYS A 37 -10.81 11.60 6.05
N VAL A 38 -11.20 11.56 7.33
CA VAL A 38 -11.01 10.39 8.20
C VAL A 38 -12.34 10.00 8.81
N THR A 39 -12.63 8.70 8.82
CA THR A 39 -13.74 8.09 9.54
C THR A 39 -13.26 6.83 10.26
N ALA A 40 -14.16 6.15 10.99
CA ALA A 40 -13.82 4.91 11.68
C ALA A 40 -13.44 3.74 10.75
N ASN A 41 -13.85 3.78 9.48
CA ASN A 41 -13.70 2.65 8.54
C ASN A 41 -13.09 3.06 7.20
N GLU A 42 -12.83 4.34 6.99
CA GLU A 42 -12.36 4.86 5.71
C GLU A 42 -11.45 6.06 5.93
N ILE A 43 -10.42 6.15 5.09
CA ILE A 43 -9.55 7.28 4.93
C ILE A 43 -9.64 7.73 3.47
N SER A 44 -9.67 9.03 3.24
CA SER A 44 -9.55 9.59 1.89
C SER A 44 -8.33 10.49 1.85
N ILE A 45 -7.44 10.27 0.88
CA ILE A 45 -6.26 11.10 0.65
C ILE A 45 -6.30 11.75 -0.73
N SER A 46 -5.69 12.93 -0.84
CA SER A 46 -5.35 13.56 -2.11
C SER A 46 -3.98 13.04 -2.53
N GLU A 47 -3.93 12.34 -3.66
CA GLU A 47 -2.72 11.72 -4.20
C GLU A 47 -2.52 12.11 -5.67
N TYR A 48 -1.27 12.06 -6.14
CA TYR A 48 -0.95 12.36 -7.52
C TYR A 48 -1.16 11.15 -8.43
N ASN A 49 -2.03 11.27 -9.42
CA ASN A 49 -2.19 10.27 -10.47
C ASN A 49 -1.26 10.58 -11.66
N TYR A 50 -0.19 9.79 -11.80
CA TYR A 50 0.80 9.94 -12.88
C TYR A 50 0.27 9.60 -14.28
N GLU A 51 -0.81 8.81 -14.40
CA GLU A 51 -1.39 8.47 -15.70
C GLU A 51 -2.20 9.65 -16.26
N THR A 52 -2.88 10.40 -15.39
CA THR A 52 -3.74 11.52 -15.78
C THR A 52 -3.11 12.90 -15.55
N ASP A 53 -1.95 12.96 -14.90
CA ASP A 53 -1.24 14.20 -14.56
C ASP A 53 -2.08 15.14 -13.67
N GLN A 54 -2.76 14.56 -12.67
CA GLN A 54 -3.74 15.28 -11.83
C GLN A 54 -3.73 14.77 -10.38
N GLU A 55 -4.02 15.67 -9.44
CA GLU A 55 -4.40 15.27 -8.08
C GLU A 55 -5.80 14.65 -8.09
N VAL A 56 -5.93 13.50 -7.43
CA VAL A 56 -7.19 12.77 -7.29
C VAL A 56 -7.42 12.45 -5.83
N VAL A 57 -8.70 12.39 -5.43
CA VAL A 57 -9.07 11.90 -4.10
C VAL A 57 -9.35 10.40 -4.19
N SER A 58 -8.53 9.61 -3.51
CA SER A 58 -8.68 8.17 -3.38
C SER A 58 -9.22 7.80 -2.01
N VAL A 59 -10.08 6.78 -1.97
CA VAL A 59 -10.69 6.25 -0.75
C VAL A 59 -10.09 4.88 -0.43
N TYR A 60 -9.72 4.70 0.83
CA TYR A 60 -9.08 3.52 1.37
C TYR A 60 -9.89 3.02 2.57
N VAL A 61 -10.12 1.71 2.66
CA VAL A 61 -10.92 1.09 3.71
C VAL A 61 -10.01 0.62 4.83
N LEU A 62 -10.33 1.03 6.06
CA LEU A 62 -9.70 0.56 7.29
C LEU A 62 -10.53 -0.57 7.88
N ASN A 63 -9.88 -1.69 8.22
CA ASN A 63 -10.51 -2.84 8.85
C ASN A 63 -9.77 -3.25 10.14
N GLU A 64 -10.19 -4.35 10.76
CA GLU A 64 -9.58 -4.85 12.00
C GLU A 64 -8.20 -5.49 11.80
N GLU A 65 -7.81 -5.76 10.56
CA GLU A 65 -6.51 -6.34 10.18
C GLU A 65 -5.49 -5.26 9.80
N SER A 66 -5.93 -4.03 9.57
CA SER A 66 -5.07 -2.89 9.26
C SER A 66 -4.10 -2.60 10.40
N VAL A 67 -2.82 -2.48 10.08
CA VAL A 67 -1.76 -2.10 11.01
C VAL A 67 -1.60 -0.59 11.03
N LEU A 68 -1.60 0.01 12.22
CA LEU A 68 -1.29 1.42 12.42
C LEU A 68 0.14 1.55 12.94
N GLU A 69 0.98 2.26 12.21
CA GLU A 69 2.37 2.55 12.59
C GLU A 69 2.49 4.00 13.08
N ASP A 70 3.27 4.20 14.15
CA ASP A 70 3.47 5.49 14.82
C ASP A 70 2.19 6.20 15.31
N MET A 71 1.12 5.44 15.53
CA MET A 71 -0.14 5.91 16.13
C MET A 71 -0.89 4.76 16.81
N GLU A 72 -1.66 5.05 17.86
CA GLU A 72 -2.52 4.07 18.53
C GLU A 72 -3.92 4.01 17.90
N SER A 73 -4.35 5.10 17.25
CA SER A 73 -5.67 5.21 16.62
C SER A 73 -5.64 6.11 15.39
N VAL A 74 -6.48 5.78 14.40
CA VAL A 74 -6.72 6.63 13.21
C VAL A 74 -7.22 8.04 13.55
N ASN A 75 -7.80 8.24 14.74
CA ASN A 75 -8.24 9.56 15.21
C ASN A 75 -7.07 10.51 15.55
N GLU A 76 -5.84 9.99 15.62
CA GLU A 76 -4.62 10.80 15.82
C GLU A 76 -4.10 11.43 14.52
N ILE A 77 -4.74 11.12 13.39
CA ILE A 77 -4.47 11.74 12.11
C ILE A 77 -5.44 12.91 11.90
N THR A 78 -4.92 14.04 11.43
CA THR A 78 -5.73 15.23 11.12
C THR A 78 -5.81 15.51 9.62
N VAL A 79 -6.89 16.17 9.19
CA VAL A 79 -7.05 16.60 7.78
C VAL A 79 -5.91 17.55 7.41
N GLY A 80 -5.25 17.25 6.30
CA GLY A 80 -4.06 17.96 5.80
C GLY A 80 -2.74 17.28 6.15
N GLU A 81 -2.70 16.35 7.10
CA GLU A 81 -1.49 15.56 7.37
C GLU A 81 -1.17 14.61 6.22
N GLU A 82 0.12 14.36 6.01
CA GLU A 82 0.61 13.42 5.03
C GLU A 82 0.74 12.02 5.62
N VAL A 83 0.39 11.02 4.84
CA VAL A 83 0.41 9.61 5.24
C VAL A 83 0.95 8.73 4.13
N GLU A 84 1.49 7.60 4.53
CA GLU A 84 1.82 6.50 3.64
C GLU A 84 0.83 5.34 3.88
N ILE A 85 0.39 4.72 2.80
CA ILE A 85 -0.59 3.63 2.82
C ILE A 85 -0.05 2.47 2.01
N MET A 86 0.17 1.33 2.68
CA MET A 86 0.25 0.04 2.01
C MET A 86 -1.15 -0.55 1.95
N TYR A 87 -1.62 -0.91 0.77
CA TYR A 87 -2.95 -1.44 0.56
C TYR A 87 -2.96 -2.60 -0.41
N GLU A 88 -4.00 -3.41 -0.33
CA GLU A 88 -4.33 -4.41 -1.34
C GLU A 88 -5.62 -4.01 -2.07
N GLU A 89 -5.75 -4.43 -3.32
CA GLU A 89 -7.00 -4.27 -4.06
C GLU A 89 -7.82 -5.56 -3.97
N LYS A 90 -8.93 -5.50 -3.24
CA LYS A 90 -9.90 -6.60 -3.15
C LYS A 90 -11.15 -6.20 -3.94
N GLY A 91 -11.16 -6.54 -5.23
CA GLY A 91 -12.24 -6.14 -6.14
C GLY A 91 -12.14 -4.65 -6.53
N SER A 92 -13.11 -3.84 -6.08
CA SER A 92 -13.09 -2.38 -6.28
C SER A 92 -12.63 -1.59 -5.06
N GLU A 93 -12.34 -2.29 -3.96
CA GLU A 93 -11.96 -1.66 -2.69
C GLU A 93 -10.45 -1.70 -2.52
N LYS A 94 -9.88 -0.58 -2.04
CA LYS A 94 -8.49 -0.46 -1.61
C LYS A 94 -8.46 -0.69 -0.10
N ILE A 95 -8.07 -1.88 0.34
CA ILE A 95 -8.07 -2.25 1.76
C ILE A 95 -6.69 -1.93 2.36
N ILE A 96 -6.67 -1.11 3.41
CA ILE A 96 -5.44 -0.72 4.10
C ILE A 96 -4.86 -1.95 4.81
N VAL A 97 -3.62 -2.26 4.49
CA VAL A 97 -2.81 -3.26 5.20
C VAL A 97 -1.95 -2.56 6.25
N MET A 98 -1.37 -1.42 5.90
CA MET A 98 -0.59 -0.58 6.83
C MET A 98 -0.83 0.89 6.53
N LEU A 99 -0.95 1.68 7.60
CA LEU A 99 -1.07 3.12 7.59
C LEU A 99 -0.03 3.71 8.54
N SER A 100 0.82 4.61 8.05
CA SER A 100 1.79 5.36 8.84
C SER A 100 1.61 6.86 8.59
N LYS A 101 2.00 7.68 9.58
CA LYS A 101 2.25 9.10 9.33
C LYS A 101 3.49 9.19 8.44
N ALA A 102 3.45 10.02 7.40
CA ALA A 102 4.65 10.29 6.64
C ALA A 102 5.69 10.87 7.62
N SER A 103 6.86 10.25 7.73
CA SER A 103 7.91 10.86 8.53
C SER A 103 8.37 12.09 7.76
N ASP A 104 8.28 13.26 8.39
CA ASP A 104 9.16 14.37 8.06
C ASP A 104 10.57 13.84 8.32
N LEU A 105 11.21 13.22 7.33
CA LEU A 105 12.65 13.04 7.38
C LEU A 105 13.16 14.47 7.43
N ASP A 106 13.50 14.93 8.65
CA ASP A 106 14.13 16.21 8.89
C ASP A 106 15.17 16.39 7.78
N ASP A 107 14.97 17.39 6.91
CA ASP A 107 15.90 17.74 5.82
C ASP A 107 17.34 17.91 6.34
N ASP A 108 17.51 18.09 7.66
CA ASP A 108 18.78 18.20 8.38
C ASP A 108 19.54 16.86 8.56
N ALA A 109 18.94 15.69 8.27
CA ALA A 109 19.59 14.38 8.42
C ALA A 109 20.33 13.90 7.15
N LEU A 110 20.23 14.63 6.03
CA LEU A 110 20.94 14.33 4.80
C LEU A 110 22.18 15.21 4.58
N GLU A 111 22.90 15.57 5.65
CA GLU A 111 24.33 15.86 5.52
C GLU A 111 25.06 14.54 5.21
N TYR A 112 24.92 14.08 3.95
CA TYR A 112 25.87 13.15 3.35
C TYR A 112 27.24 13.81 3.50
N ASN A 113 27.99 13.39 4.50
CA ASN A 113 29.41 13.62 4.59
C ASN A 113 30.04 12.84 3.41
N VAL A 114 30.01 13.43 2.22
CA VAL A 114 30.84 13.05 1.07
C VAL A 114 32.23 13.66 1.31
N ASP A 115 32.82 13.34 2.46
CA ASP A 115 34.19 13.74 2.81
C ASP A 115 34.98 12.43 2.92
N GLY A 116 35.24 11.80 1.77
CA GLY A 116 35.96 10.53 1.75
C GLY A 116 35.96 9.71 0.46
N VAL A 117 35.56 10.25 -0.69
CA VAL A 117 35.75 9.56 -2.00
C VAL A 117 36.36 10.52 -3.03
N GLU A 118 37.45 11.16 -2.67
CA GLU A 118 38.42 11.70 -3.62
C GLU A 118 39.81 11.24 -3.17
N GLU A 119 40.30 10.12 -3.70
CA GLU A 119 41.73 9.81 -3.92
C GLU A 119 41.89 8.31 -4.26
N ASP A 120 41.80 7.96 -5.54
CA ASP A 120 42.71 6.98 -6.20
C ASP A 120 42.26 6.67 -7.65
N MET A 121 42.25 7.69 -8.51
CA MET A 121 42.19 7.46 -9.97
C MET A 121 43.17 8.34 -10.75
N GLN A 122 44.44 8.33 -10.33
CA GLN A 122 45.60 8.61 -11.19
C GLN A 122 46.68 7.64 -10.67
N GLU A 123 47.23 6.69 -11.41
CA GLU A 123 48.20 6.95 -12.48
C GLU A 123 48.74 5.58 -12.95
N GLU A 124 48.42 5.10 -14.16
CA GLU A 124 49.33 4.23 -14.91
C GLU A 124 49.01 4.20 -16.42
N VAL A 125 49.24 5.33 -17.10
CA VAL A 125 49.45 5.33 -18.55
C VAL A 125 50.95 5.09 -18.77
N ARG A 126 51.39 3.84 -18.87
CA ARG A 126 52.72 3.53 -19.40
C ARG A 126 52.69 3.58 -20.92
N GLU A 127 53.54 4.45 -21.44
CA GLU A 127 53.93 4.58 -22.84
C GLU A 127 54.23 3.22 -23.49
N ILE A 128 53.58 2.95 -24.62
CA ILE A 128 54.08 1.99 -25.60
C ILE A 128 54.90 2.79 -26.61
N THR A 129 56.21 2.86 -26.38
CA THR A 129 57.17 3.35 -27.38
C THR A 129 57.28 2.29 -28.48
N VAL A 130 57.00 2.73 -29.71
CA VAL A 130 57.21 1.96 -30.93
C VAL A 130 58.68 2.13 -31.34
N GLU A 131 59.41 1.03 -31.47
CA GLU A 131 60.59 0.91 -32.34
C GLU A 131 60.45 -0.33 -33.23
#